data_AF-A0A2T2ZVP7-F1
#
_entry.id   AF-A0A2T2ZVP7-F1
#
_cell.length_a   1.000
_cell.length_b   1.000
_cell.length_c   1.000
_cell.angle_alpha   90.00
_cell.angle_beta   90.00
_cell.angle_gamma   90.00
#
_symmetry.space_group_name_H-M   'P 1'
#
loop_
_entity.id
_entity.type
_entity.pdbx_description
1 polymer ?
#
loop_
_entity_poly.entity_id
_entity_poly.type
_entity_poly.pdbx_seq_one_letter_code
_entity_poly.pdbx_strand_id
1 'polypeptide(L)'
;MCSTAYGLETGRPTSALPAGSTMAQRYLSIAVALGATTAFAQQSLYGQCGGVGYTGSTECVAGASCTSYNPYYYQCVAATAAASATTSVSATASSTATTLSTTISSTAVSSATSSVASSTSTAAGSAATQYFITFGDSYSQTGFNVTTGPLPDASDPLGNPPFPGYTTSGANNWIDDLITEYNTTLLLNYNFAYGGATTDTALVAPFEAGILSFVDEIGEFNDSIATHPATTPWTSENTLFGVWMGVNDVGNAYFESNITDIIYAVMVVYFDQLQVLYDAGGRNFVLLSVPPTQETPLFLTEGADVDAQLVSAIDTYNAQLAVNLANFTASNAGIKANIVNTTTPFQTALDNPTAYGAANATCYDADGTTCLWYNDYHPGVAIHELVARAVATAWQGTFFTLNGTTSWKR
;
A
#
# COMPACT_ATOMS: atom_id res chain seq x y z
N MET A 1 -36.15 70.01 -2.51
CA MET A 1 -37.48 69.78 -3.14
C MET A 1 -37.75 68.28 -3.09
N CYS A 2 -38.84 67.88 -2.41
CA CYS A 2 -39.53 66.56 -2.28
C CYS A 2 -38.67 65.28 -2.10
N SER A 3 -38.65 64.63 -0.92
CA SER A 3 -39.64 63.65 -0.36
C SER A 3 -39.69 62.36 -1.19
N THR A 4 -39.42 61.16 -0.65
CA THR A 4 -40.14 60.35 0.39
C THR A 4 -39.20 59.18 0.77
N ALA A 5 -38.81 58.89 2.02
CA ALA A 5 -39.50 58.39 3.22
C ALA A 5 -39.98 56.91 3.15
N TYR A 6 -39.49 56.08 4.10
CA TYR A 6 -40.05 54.91 4.83
C TYR A 6 -38.83 54.05 5.27
N GLY A 7 -38.53 53.75 6.53
CA GLY A 7 -39.30 53.73 7.78
C GLY A 7 -39.04 52.39 8.47
N LEU A 8 -38.19 52.39 9.51
CA LEU A 8 -37.82 51.27 10.39
C LEU A 8 -38.97 50.87 11.33
N GLU A 9 -39.05 49.60 11.75
CA GLU A 9 -39.30 49.11 13.14
C GLU A 9 -39.52 47.57 13.15
N THR A 10 -38.64 46.77 13.79
CA THR A 10 -38.68 46.19 15.15
C THR A 10 -39.90 45.31 15.49
N GLY A 11 -39.65 44.09 16.01
CA GLY A 11 -40.69 43.29 16.67
C GLY A 11 -40.48 41.77 16.68
N ARG A 12 -39.82 41.26 17.73
CA ARG A 12 -39.84 39.84 18.15
C ARG A 12 -41.19 39.52 18.81
N PRO A 13 -41.65 38.26 18.77
CA PRO A 13 -42.33 37.70 19.93
C PRO A 13 -41.74 36.37 20.39
N THR A 14 -41.66 36.24 21.71
CA THR A 14 -41.44 35.03 22.51
C THR A 14 -42.79 34.43 22.95
N SER A 15 -42.72 33.20 23.50
CA SER A 15 -43.73 32.49 24.33
C SER A 15 -44.78 31.68 23.55
N ALA A 16 -45.27 30.50 23.96
CA ALA A 16 -45.14 29.70 25.17
C ALA A 16 -45.55 28.24 24.89
N LEU A 17 -45.05 27.29 25.69
CA LEU A 17 -45.62 25.95 25.87
C LEU A 17 -46.93 26.02 26.67
N PRO A 18 -47.88 25.07 26.51
CA PRO A 18 -48.80 24.73 27.57
C PRO A 18 -48.49 23.35 28.17
N ALA A 19 -48.42 23.35 29.50
CA ALA A 19 -48.48 22.18 30.36
C ALA A 19 -49.89 21.55 30.33
N GLY A 20 -49.94 20.26 30.65
CA GLY A 20 -51.11 19.41 30.49
C GLY A 20 -52.24 19.64 31.50
N SER A 21 -53.31 18.87 31.28
CA SER A 21 -54.33 18.56 32.27
C SER A 21 -54.91 17.18 31.96
N THR A 22 -54.90 16.36 33.00
CA THR A 22 -55.28 14.96 33.11
C THR A 22 -56.80 14.73 33.01
N MET A 23 -57.22 13.62 32.40
CA MET A 23 -58.32 12.80 32.93
C MET A 23 -58.16 11.34 32.51
N ALA A 24 -58.45 10.45 33.46
CA ALA A 24 -58.17 9.04 33.44
C ALA A 24 -59.30 8.19 32.83
N GLN A 25 -58.87 7.04 32.28
CA GLN A 25 -59.56 5.75 32.18
C GLN A 25 -60.75 5.60 31.23
N ARG A 26 -60.55 4.75 30.20
CA ARG A 26 -61.01 3.34 30.21
C ARG A 26 -60.40 2.56 29.03
N TYR A 27 -60.05 1.31 29.33
CA TYR A 27 -59.38 0.35 28.47
C TYR A 27 -60.22 -0.06 27.25
N LEU A 28 -59.60 -0.06 26.07
CA LEU A 28 -59.85 -1.06 25.04
C LEU A 28 -58.53 -1.32 24.30
N SER A 29 -57.94 -2.49 24.57
CA SER A 29 -56.69 -2.93 23.95
C SER A 29 -56.91 -3.24 22.47
N ILE A 30 -56.38 -2.40 21.59
CA ILE A 30 -56.11 -2.77 20.19
C ILE A 30 -54.59 -2.86 20.07
N ALA A 31 -54.08 -4.09 20.08
CA ALA A 31 -52.69 -4.35 19.74
C ALA A 31 -52.52 -4.16 18.23
N VAL A 32 -52.10 -2.96 17.80
CA VAL A 32 -51.53 -2.76 16.47
C VAL A 32 -50.07 -3.21 16.57
N ALA A 33 -49.79 -4.41 16.06
CA ALA A 33 -48.42 -4.83 15.79
C ALA A 33 -47.86 -3.93 14.68
N LEU A 34 -47.10 -2.90 15.05
CA LEU A 34 -46.17 -2.22 14.15
C LEU A 34 -45.05 -3.21 13.83
N GLY A 35 -45.27 -4.04 12.82
CA GLY A 35 -44.18 -4.71 12.13
C GLY A 35 -43.36 -3.64 11.44
N ALA A 36 -42.21 -3.27 12.01
CA ALA A 36 -41.19 -2.55 11.28
C ALA A 36 -40.68 -3.48 10.18
N THR A 37 -41.25 -3.35 8.98
CA THR A 37 -40.63 -3.91 7.78
C THR A 37 -39.35 -3.11 7.56
N THR A 38 -38.20 -3.66 7.95
CA THR A 38 -36.91 -3.20 7.47
C THR A 38 -36.89 -3.42 5.95
N ALA A 39 -37.21 -2.38 5.19
CA ALA A 39 -36.90 -2.37 3.77
C ALA A 39 -35.37 -2.30 3.68
N PHE A 40 -34.73 -3.43 3.37
CA PHE A 40 -33.32 -3.42 3.00
C PHE A 40 -33.23 -2.68 1.66
N ALA A 41 -32.71 -1.44 1.68
CA ALA A 41 -32.45 -0.70 0.46
C ALA A 41 -31.45 -1.50 -0.39
N GLN A 42 -31.72 -1.68 -1.68
CA GLN A 42 -30.76 -2.30 -2.59
C GLN A 42 -29.44 -1.49 -2.60
N GLN A 43 -28.31 -2.17 -2.64
CA GLN A 43 -27.00 -1.54 -2.76
C GLN A 43 -26.78 -0.97 -4.15
N SER A 44 -26.21 0.23 -4.21
CA SER A 44 -25.81 0.85 -5.46
C SER A 44 -24.81 -0.03 -6.22
N LEU A 45 -24.68 0.21 -7.52
CA LEU A 45 -23.55 -0.32 -8.27
C LEU A 45 -22.25 0.11 -7.56
N TYR A 46 -21.33 -0.84 -7.42
CA TYR A 46 -20.07 -0.75 -6.68
C TYR A 46 -20.17 -0.61 -5.14
N GLY A 47 -21.39 -0.65 -4.58
CA GLY A 47 -21.59 -0.73 -3.13
C GLY A 47 -21.17 -2.09 -2.57
N GLN A 48 -20.72 -2.10 -1.30
CA GLN A 48 -20.43 -3.35 -0.59
C GLN A 48 -21.72 -4.13 -0.38
N CYS A 49 -21.75 -5.39 -0.77
CA CYS A 49 -22.93 -6.25 -0.70
C CYS A 49 -22.71 -7.54 0.09
N GLY A 50 -21.58 -7.65 0.78
CA GLY A 50 -21.25 -8.84 1.56
C GLY A 50 -19.83 -8.80 2.12
N GLY A 51 -19.49 -9.90 2.78
CA GLY A 51 -18.23 -10.07 3.48
C GLY A 51 -18.40 -10.29 4.98
N VAL A 52 -17.43 -10.95 5.60
CA VAL A 52 -17.37 -11.23 7.04
C VAL A 52 -17.48 -9.92 7.82
N GLY A 53 -18.50 -9.83 8.69
CA GLY A 53 -18.78 -8.65 9.52
C GLY A 53 -19.66 -7.59 8.85
N TYR A 54 -19.97 -7.69 7.56
CA TYR A 54 -20.86 -6.76 6.88
C TYR A 54 -22.31 -6.96 7.34
N THR A 55 -22.97 -5.88 7.75
CA THR A 55 -24.36 -5.87 8.25
C THR A 55 -25.30 -5.03 7.39
N GLY A 56 -24.81 -4.47 6.28
CA GLY A 56 -25.60 -3.70 5.34
C GLY A 56 -26.35 -4.58 4.33
N SER A 57 -26.91 -3.96 3.29
CA SER A 57 -27.73 -4.68 2.31
C SER A 57 -26.87 -5.56 1.39
N THR A 58 -27.29 -6.82 1.22
CA THR A 58 -26.61 -7.80 0.36
C THR A 58 -27.21 -7.91 -1.03
N GLU A 59 -28.27 -7.15 -1.31
CA GLU A 59 -28.98 -7.18 -2.58
C GLU A 59 -28.55 -5.99 -3.43
N CYS A 60 -28.02 -6.25 -4.62
CA CYS A 60 -27.60 -5.21 -5.55
C CYS A 60 -28.76 -4.61 -6.34
N VAL A 61 -28.61 -3.37 -6.80
CA VAL A 61 -29.52 -2.75 -7.77
C VAL A 61 -29.69 -3.62 -9.02
N ALA A 62 -30.84 -3.51 -9.68
CA ALA A 62 -31.15 -4.26 -10.90
C ALA A 62 -30.03 -4.11 -11.96
N GLY A 63 -29.58 -5.24 -12.51
CA GLY A 63 -28.46 -5.28 -13.46
C GLY A 63 -27.08 -5.45 -12.82
N ALA A 64 -26.99 -5.45 -11.50
CA ALA A 64 -25.76 -5.78 -10.76
C ALA A 64 -25.90 -7.09 -9.97
N SER A 65 -24.79 -7.79 -9.76
CA SER A 65 -24.68 -9.01 -8.95
C SER A 65 -23.65 -8.80 -7.85
N CYS A 66 -23.92 -9.37 -6.68
CA CYS A 66 -22.98 -9.31 -5.57
C CYS A 66 -21.85 -10.30 -5.81
N THR A 67 -20.69 -9.80 -6.20
CA THR A 67 -19.50 -10.62 -6.47
C THR A 67 -18.59 -10.59 -5.27
N SER A 68 -18.23 -11.78 -4.76
CA SER A 68 -17.26 -11.90 -3.67
C SER A 68 -15.84 -11.68 -4.21
N TYR A 69 -15.13 -10.71 -3.65
CA TYR A 69 -13.72 -10.44 -4.00
C TYR A 69 -12.79 -11.12 -3.00
N ASN A 70 -13.09 -10.98 -1.70
CA ASN A 70 -12.41 -11.69 -0.63
C ASN A 70 -13.40 -12.01 0.51
N PRO A 71 -13.01 -12.77 1.54
CA PRO A 71 -13.93 -13.17 2.62
C PRO A 71 -14.60 -12.00 3.35
N TYR A 72 -14.00 -10.80 3.37
CA TYR A 72 -14.46 -9.62 4.11
C TYR A 72 -15.16 -8.57 3.23
N TYR A 73 -15.05 -8.66 1.90
CA TYR A 73 -15.58 -7.64 0.99
C TYR A 73 -16.14 -8.25 -0.29
N TYR A 74 -17.46 -8.10 -0.48
CA TYR A 74 -18.17 -8.42 -1.72
C TYR A 74 -18.74 -7.12 -2.28
N GLN A 75 -18.78 -6.97 -3.61
CA GLN A 75 -19.21 -5.72 -4.26
C GLN A 75 -20.26 -5.98 -5.33
N CYS A 76 -21.23 -5.07 -5.44
CA CYS A 76 -22.19 -5.05 -6.53
C CYS A 76 -21.51 -4.65 -7.85
N VAL A 77 -21.44 -5.56 -8.81
CA VAL A 77 -20.87 -5.26 -10.14
C VAL A 77 -21.84 -5.61 -11.25
N ALA A 78 -21.71 -4.97 -12.41
CA ALA A 78 -22.63 -5.16 -13.54
C ALA A 78 -22.62 -6.62 -14.00
N ALA A 79 -23.81 -7.22 -14.10
CA ALA A 79 -23.96 -8.58 -14.62
C ALA A 79 -23.72 -8.57 -16.13
N THR A 80 -22.64 -9.18 -16.60
CA THR A 80 -22.43 -9.44 -18.03
C THR A 80 -23.47 -10.46 -18.51
N ALA A 81 -24.21 -10.11 -19.56
CA ALA A 81 -25.22 -10.98 -20.14
C ALA A 81 -24.57 -12.29 -20.63
N ALA A 82 -24.85 -13.39 -19.91
CA ALA A 82 -24.34 -14.72 -20.20
C ALA A 82 -24.97 -15.32 -21.47
N ALA A 83 -24.16 -15.91 -22.34
CA ALA A 83 -24.64 -16.93 -23.26
C ALA A 83 -24.87 -18.23 -22.46
N SER A 84 -26.13 -18.65 -22.37
CA SER A 84 -26.57 -19.90 -21.75
C SER A 84 -26.29 -21.11 -22.65
N ALA A 85 -25.81 -22.21 -22.06
CA ALA A 85 -26.30 -23.55 -22.38
C ALA A 85 -26.08 -24.49 -21.18
N THR A 86 -27.20 -24.98 -20.68
CA THR A 86 -27.42 -25.91 -19.57
C THR A 86 -26.90 -27.32 -19.88
N THR A 87 -26.38 -28.03 -18.89
CA THR A 87 -26.84 -29.40 -18.58
C THR A 87 -26.41 -29.82 -17.18
N SER A 88 -27.41 -30.21 -16.41
CA SER A 88 -27.36 -30.71 -15.04
C SER A 88 -26.93 -32.18 -14.96
N VAL A 89 -26.08 -32.53 -14.00
CA VAL A 89 -26.12 -33.85 -13.36
C VAL A 89 -25.70 -33.76 -11.90
N SER A 90 -26.61 -34.17 -11.02
CA SER A 90 -26.41 -34.37 -9.59
C SER A 90 -25.45 -35.51 -9.30
N ALA A 91 -24.60 -35.36 -8.28
CA ALA A 91 -24.04 -36.50 -7.56
C ALA A 91 -23.93 -36.19 -6.06
N THR A 92 -24.55 -37.09 -5.32
CA THR A 92 -24.85 -37.14 -3.89
C THR A 92 -23.61 -37.16 -3.00
N ALA A 93 -23.65 -36.40 -1.90
CA ALA A 93 -22.71 -36.50 -0.79
C ALA A 93 -22.89 -37.84 -0.06
N SER A 94 -21.78 -38.55 0.22
CA SER A 94 -21.77 -39.68 1.15
C SER A 94 -20.63 -39.52 2.14
N SER A 95 -21.00 -39.20 3.37
CA SER A 95 -20.19 -39.26 4.58
C SER A 95 -19.70 -40.68 4.84
N THR A 96 -18.42 -40.87 5.13
CA THR A 96 -17.96 -42.04 5.89
C THR A 96 -16.97 -41.57 6.96
N ALA A 97 -17.40 -41.70 8.21
CA ALA A 97 -16.57 -41.59 9.39
C ALA A 97 -15.73 -42.87 9.53
N THR A 98 -14.45 -42.73 9.89
CA THR A 98 -13.61 -43.86 10.31
C THR A 98 -13.03 -43.54 11.69
N THR A 99 -13.47 -44.30 12.69
CA THR A 99 -13.00 -44.31 14.07
C THR A 99 -11.76 -45.19 14.25
N LEU A 100 -10.83 -44.67 15.06
CA LEU A 100 -9.84 -45.28 15.97
C LEU A 100 -8.96 -46.46 15.52
N SER A 101 -7.64 -46.35 15.79
CA SER A 101 -7.03 -47.12 16.89
C SER A 101 -5.64 -46.62 17.30
N THR A 102 -5.47 -46.50 18.62
CA THR A 102 -4.24 -46.27 19.37
C THR A 102 -3.32 -47.49 19.38
N THR A 103 -2.01 -47.29 19.19
CA THR A 103 -0.97 -48.20 19.68
C THR A 103 0.09 -47.42 20.43
N ILE A 104 0.17 -47.70 21.73
CA ILE A 104 1.18 -47.23 22.67
C ILE A 104 2.38 -48.17 22.52
N SER A 105 3.57 -47.62 22.29
CA SER A 105 4.84 -48.35 22.46
C SER A 105 5.79 -47.52 23.32
N SER A 106 6.07 -48.07 24.49
CA SER A 106 6.99 -47.60 25.51
C SER A 106 8.39 -48.14 25.26
N THR A 107 9.42 -47.29 25.24
CA THR A 107 10.79 -47.70 25.59
C THR A 107 11.58 -46.56 26.25
N ALA A 108 11.84 -46.78 27.53
CA ALA A 108 13.05 -46.52 28.31
C ALA A 108 13.82 -45.18 28.19
N VAL A 109 13.80 -44.50 29.34
CA VAL A 109 14.67 -43.44 29.83
C VAL A 109 16.14 -43.89 29.86
N SER A 110 17.05 -43.03 29.38
CA SER A 110 18.44 -43.01 29.85
C SER A 110 18.84 -41.58 30.17
N SER A 111 19.14 -41.36 31.44
CA SER A 111 19.60 -40.12 32.03
C SER A 111 21.02 -39.79 31.59
N ALA A 112 21.25 -38.54 31.16
CA ALA A 112 22.59 -37.96 31.10
C ALA A 112 22.54 -36.55 31.72
N THR A 113 22.95 -36.48 32.98
CA THR A 113 23.40 -35.27 33.68
C THR A 113 24.72 -34.79 33.07
N SER A 114 24.77 -33.54 32.62
CA SER A 114 26.02 -32.77 32.51
C SER A 114 25.76 -31.26 32.62
N SER A 115 26.20 -30.73 33.77
CA SER A 115 26.76 -29.39 34.03
C SER A 115 26.15 -28.15 33.34
N VAL A 116 25.40 -27.38 34.12
CA VAL A 116 25.21 -25.94 33.92
C VAL A 116 26.53 -25.24 34.24
N ALA A 117 27.30 -24.90 33.20
CA ALA A 117 28.37 -23.92 33.30
C ALA A 117 27.79 -22.55 32.92
N SER A 118 27.76 -21.65 33.89
CA SER A 118 27.50 -20.23 33.69
C SER A 118 28.68 -19.64 32.92
N SER A 119 28.43 -19.17 31.70
CA SER A 119 29.36 -18.32 30.96
C SER A 119 28.62 -17.07 30.51
N THR A 120 28.69 -16.03 31.34
CA THR A 120 28.68 -14.65 30.87
C THR A 120 29.84 -14.49 29.88
N SER A 121 29.56 -14.66 28.59
CA SER A 121 30.35 -14.08 27.53
C SER A 121 29.49 -13.03 26.83
N THR A 122 29.79 -11.77 27.13
CA THR A 122 29.56 -10.65 26.24
C THR A 122 30.26 -10.95 24.90
N ALA A 123 29.57 -11.68 24.03
CA ALA A 123 29.85 -11.63 22.61
C ALA A 123 29.30 -10.27 22.15
N ALA A 124 30.18 -9.40 21.65
CA ALA A 124 29.76 -8.35 20.75
C ALA A 124 28.99 -9.05 19.63
N GLY A 125 27.66 -8.93 19.63
CA GLY A 125 26.82 -9.60 18.66
C GLY A 125 27.28 -9.19 17.28
N SER A 126 27.55 -10.18 16.41
CA SER A 126 27.39 -9.95 14.97
C SER A 126 26.04 -9.27 14.83
N ALA A 127 26.06 -8.02 14.39
CA ALA A 127 24.85 -7.26 14.22
C ALA A 127 23.93 -8.07 13.30
N ALA A 128 22.77 -8.50 13.80
CA ALA A 128 21.95 -9.49 13.12
C ALA A 128 21.62 -9.01 11.70
N THR A 129 21.82 -9.87 10.70
CA THR A 129 21.44 -9.58 9.31
C THR A 129 19.96 -9.22 9.24
N GLN A 130 19.69 -8.10 8.60
CA GLN A 130 18.36 -7.64 8.27
C GLN A 130 18.11 -7.79 6.78
N TYR A 131 16.83 -7.86 6.41
CA TYR A 131 16.36 -8.01 5.04
C TYR A 131 15.48 -6.81 4.69
N PHE A 132 15.73 -6.23 3.52
CA PHE A 132 14.87 -5.22 2.94
C PHE A 132 14.31 -5.76 1.63
N ILE A 133 13.05 -6.17 1.61
CA ILE A 133 12.42 -6.77 0.43
C ILE A 133 11.58 -5.67 -0.22
N THR A 134 11.92 -5.28 -1.43
CA THR A 134 11.36 -4.08 -2.08
C THR A 134 10.63 -4.40 -3.37
N PHE A 135 9.58 -3.63 -3.60
CA PHE A 135 8.69 -3.69 -4.76
C PHE A 135 8.44 -2.26 -5.23
N GLY A 136 8.17 -2.08 -6.51
CA GLY A 136 8.00 -0.73 -7.01
C GLY A 136 8.18 -0.59 -8.50
N ASP A 137 8.14 0.66 -8.94
CA ASP A 137 8.34 0.98 -10.34
C ASP A 137 9.79 1.44 -10.65
N SER A 138 9.95 2.27 -11.68
CA SER A 138 11.25 2.81 -12.08
C SER A 138 11.95 3.59 -10.96
N TYR A 139 11.21 4.15 -10.02
CA TYR A 139 11.77 4.91 -8.89
C TYR A 139 12.48 3.99 -7.87
N SER A 140 12.26 2.68 -7.97
CA SER A 140 12.88 1.67 -7.11
C SER A 140 13.71 0.65 -7.87
N GLN A 141 13.57 0.54 -9.19
CA GLN A 141 14.28 -0.48 -9.98
C GLN A 141 15.81 -0.40 -9.80
N THR A 142 16.42 -1.59 -9.64
CA THR A 142 17.86 -1.82 -9.76
C THR A 142 18.20 -2.93 -10.77
N GLY A 143 17.20 -3.69 -11.23
CA GLY A 143 17.37 -4.80 -12.17
C GLY A 143 17.77 -6.14 -11.54
N PHE A 144 17.62 -6.27 -10.22
CA PHE A 144 17.86 -7.51 -9.50
C PHE A 144 17.02 -8.66 -10.06
N ASN A 145 17.64 -9.83 -10.19
CA ASN A 145 17.00 -11.05 -10.60
C ASN A 145 17.28 -12.16 -9.58
N VAL A 146 16.24 -12.56 -8.86
CA VAL A 146 16.32 -13.57 -7.78
C VAL A 146 16.68 -14.98 -8.28
N THR A 147 16.40 -15.28 -9.56
CA THR A 147 16.50 -16.63 -10.12
C THR A 147 17.84 -16.88 -10.79
N THR A 148 18.39 -15.88 -11.49
CA THR A 148 19.58 -16.06 -12.33
C THR A 148 20.83 -15.36 -11.81
N GLY A 149 20.68 -14.36 -10.95
CA GLY A 149 21.80 -13.60 -10.41
C GLY A 149 22.28 -14.09 -9.04
N PRO A 150 23.49 -13.70 -8.60
CA PRO A 150 23.91 -13.87 -7.21
C PRO A 150 22.92 -13.23 -6.23
N LEU A 151 22.60 -13.95 -5.15
CA LEU A 151 21.77 -13.40 -4.09
C LEU A 151 22.56 -12.42 -3.21
N PRO A 152 21.89 -11.46 -2.57
CA PRO A 152 22.50 -10.51 -1.64
C PRO A 152 23.29 -11.18 -0.53
N ASP A 153 24.48 -10.67 -0.24
CA ASP A 153 25.31 -11.09 0.89
C ASP A 153 26.10 -9.93 1.51
N ALA A 154 26.96 -10.23 2.49
CA ALA A 154 27.72 -9.21 3.20
C ALA A 154 28.73 -8.44 2.34
N SER A 155 29.17 -9.02 1.22
CA SER A 155 30.11 -8.41 0.28
C SER A 155 29.43 -7.61 -0.83
N ASP A 156 28.21 -8.03 -1.19
CA ASP A 156 27.34 -7.33 -2.13
C ASP A 156 25.89 -7.34 -1.60
N PRO A 157 25.49 -6.30 -0.84
CA PRO A 157 24.15 -6.23 -0.25
C PRO A 157 23.00 -6.08 -1.25
N LEU A 158 23.30 -5.78 -2.52
CA LEU A 158 22.35 -5.76 -3.63
C LEU A 158 22.33 -7.11 -4.37
N GLY A 159 23.47 -7.81 -4.39
CA GLY A 159 23.66 -9.14 -4.97
C GLY A 159 23.79 -9.13 -6.49
N ASN A 160 22.80 -8.58 -7.20
CA ASN A 160 22.88 -8.36 -8.63
C ASN A 160 21.90 -7.28 -9.10
N PRO A 161 22.14 -6.65 -10.26
CA PRO A 161 23.42 -6.55 -11.00
C PRO A 161 24.49 -5.81 -10.16
N PRO A 162 25.72 -5.58 -10.67
CA PRO A 162 26.73 -4.83 -9.90
C PRO A 162 26.20 -3.49 -9.42
N PHE A 163 26.42 -3.18 -8.14
CA PHE A 163 26.01 -1.93 -7.49
C PHE A 163 26.39 -0.68 -8.32
N PRO A 164 25.49 0.33 -8.45
CA PRO A 164 24.14 0.46 -7.87
C PRO A 164 23.03 -0.22 -8.70
N GLY A 165 23.42 -0.97 -9.73
CA GLY A 165 22.52 -1.57 -10.69
C GLY A 165 21.95 -0.59 -11.72
N TYR A 166 20.79 -0.92 -12.28
CA TYR A 166 20.13 -0.18 -13.35
C TYR A 166 19.04 0.74 -12.78
N THR A 167 19.46 1.91 -12.27
CA THR A 167 18.56 2.91 -11.69
C THR A 167 18.15 3.97 -12.72
N THR A 168 17.02 4.63 -12.48
CA THR A 168 16.62 5.85 -13.21
C THR A 168 16.97 7.14 -12.46
N SER A 169 17.99 7.09 -11.59
CA SER A 169 18.45 8.25 -10.83
C SER A 169 19.79 8.80 -11.33
N GLY A 170 20.48 8.07 -12.23
CA GLY A 170 21.85 8.35 -12.68
C GLY A 170 22.95 7.79 -11.77
N ALA A 171 22.61 7.39 -10.53
CA ALA A 171 23.52 6.70 -9.60
C ALA A 171 22.71 5.89 -8.57
N ASN A 172 22.96 6.06 -7.26
CA ASN A 172 22.17 5.44 -6.21
C ASN A 172 20.70 5.89 -6.28
N ASN A 173 19.76 4.98 -6.08
CA ASN A 173 18.38 5.29 -5.75
C ASN A 173 18.17 5.26 -4.21
N TRP A 174 16.93 5.42 -3.77
CA TRP A 174 16.62 5.49 -2.34
C TRP A 174 16.92 4.18 -1.58
N ILE A 175 16.85 3.04 -2.25
CA ILE A 175 17.16 1.71 -1.68
C ILE A 175 18.66 1.58 -1.50
N ASP A 176 19.44 1.98 -2.50
CA ASP A 176 20.91 1.95 -2.45
C ASP A 176 21.43 2.76 -1.27
N ASP A 177 20.90 3.96 -1.05
CA ASP A 177 21.27 4.79 0.10
C ASP A 177 20.85 4.15 1.44
N LEU A 178 19.68 3.51 1.50
CA LEU A 178 19.22 2.82 2.71
C LEU A 178 20.12 1.64 3.10
N ILE A 179 20.56 0.84 2.13
CA ILE A 179 21.41 -0.33 2.40
C ILE A 179 22.88 0.02 2.63
N THR A 180 23.35 1.19 2.19
CA THR A 180 24.76 1.60 2.29
C THR A 180 25.03 2.65 3.38
N GLU A 181 24.15 3.64 3.59
CA GLU A 181 24.43 4.80 4.44
C GLU A 181 23.55 4.86 5.69
N TYR A 182 22.30 4.37 5.61
CA TYR A 182 21.34 4.44 6.71
C TYR A 182 21.18 3.13 7.49
N ASN A 183 21.86 2.06 7.12
CA ASN A 183 21.69 0.75 7.78
C ASN A 183 22.22 0.75 9.24
N THR A 184 21.54 0.00 10.13
CA THR A 184 22.03 -0.19 11.51
C THR A 184 22.97 -1.38 11.65
N THR A 185 22.70 -2.41 10.85
CA THR A 185 23.43 -3.67 10.75
C THR A 185 23.57 -4.03 9.26
N LEU A 186 24.12 -5.20 8.93
CA LEU A 186 24.08 -5.67 7.54
C LEU A 186 22.63 -5.76 7.06
N LEU A 187 22.29 -4.98 6.02
CA LEU A 187 20.96 -4.97 5.41
C LEU A 187 21.06 -5.49 3.98
N LEU A 188 20.45 -6.65 3.72
CA LEU A 188 20.44 -7.31 2.42
C LEU A 188 19.15 -6.97 1.67
N ASN A 189 19.26 -6.43 0.46
CA ASN A 189 18.09 -6.03 -0.32
C ASN A 189 17.74 -7.03 -1.43
N TYR A 190 16.48 -7.46 -1.43
CA TYR A 190 15.88 -8.26 -2.49
C TYR A 190 14.87 -7.38 -3.22
N ASN A 191 15.24 -6.84 -4.38
CA ASN A 191 14.45 -5.84 -5.10
C ASN A 191 13.72 -6.41 -6.30
N PHE A 192 12.40 -6.49 -6.21
CA PHE A 192 11.54 -7.00 -7.28
C PHE A 192 10.99 -5.90 -8.19
N ALA A 193 11.37 -4.63 -7.99
CA ALA A 193 10.81 -3.50 -8.73
C ALA A 193 11.15 -3.49 -10.24
N TYR A 194 10.14 -3.24 -11.09
CA TYR A 194 10.27 -3.08 -12.55
C TYR A 194 9.87 -1.70 -13.05
N GLY A 195 10.70 -1.12 -13.92
CA GLY A 195 10.47 0.17 -14.55
C GLY A 195 9.21 0.17 -15.41
N GLY A 196 8.33 1.12 -15.12
CA GLY A 196 7.02 1.24 -15.78
C GLY A 196 5.92 0.35 -15.19
N ALA A 197 6.21 -0.41 -14.12
CA ALA A 197 5.21 -1.22 -13.45
C ALA A 197 3.99 -0.40 -13.04
N THR A 198 2.81 -0.88 -13.40
CA THR A 198 1.53 -0.51 -12.78
C THR A 198 1.18 -1.57 -11.73
N THR A 199 0.19 -1.28 -10.89
CA THR A 199 -0.24 -2.24 -9.86
C THR A 199 -0.79 -3.53 -10.49
N ASP A 200 -1.64 -3.39 -11.51
CA ASP A 200 -2.21 -4.49 -12.29
C ASP A 200 -2.41 -4.03 -13.74
N THR A 201 -1.80 -4.75 -14.69
CA THR A 201 -1.87 -4.42 -16.12
C THR A 201 -3.28 -4.48 -16.70
N ALA A 202 -4.22 -5.19 -16.05
CA ALA A 202 -5.61 -5.25 -16.46
C ALA A 202 -6.42 -4.01 -16.03
N LEU A 203 -5.96 -3.27 -15.03
CA LEU A 203 -6.59 -2.04 -14.55
C LEU A 203 -5.98 -0.81 -15.21
N VAL A 204 -4.65 -0.75 -15.26
CA VAL A 204 -3.90 0.32 -15.92
C VAL A 204 -2.79 -0.33 -16.72
N ALA A 205 -2.82 -0.15 -18.05
CA ALA A 205 -1.78 -0.68 -18.91
C ALA A 205 -0.45 0.07 -18.65
N PRO A 206 0.70 -0.63 -18.64
CA PRO A 206 2.00 0.01 -18.65
C PRO A 206 2.23 0.72 -20.00
N PHE A 207 3.23 1.61 -20.05
CA PHE A 207 3.54 2.37 -21.27
C PHE A 207 4.03 1.47 -22.42
N GLU A 208 4.58 0.30 -22.09
CA GLU A 208 5.02 -0.72 -23.04
C GLU A 208 4.53 -2.11 -22.59
N ALA A 209 4.05 -2.91 -23.55
CA ALA A 209 3.57 -4.25 -23.28
C ALA A 209 4.70 -5.18 -22.82
N GLY A 210 4.43 -6.01 -21.82
CA GLY A 210 5.40 -6.98 -21.29
C GLY A 210 6.19 -6.50 -20.07
N ILE A 211 6.00 -5.24 -19.65
CA ILE A 211 6.46 -4.77 -18.35
C ILE A 211 5.69 -5.52 -17.25
N LEU A 212 6.41 -6.06 -16.28
CA LEU A 212 5.84 -6.76 -15.13
C LEU A 212 5.16 -5.76 -14.19
N SER A 213 4.00 -6.15 -13.66
CA SER A 213 3.21 -5.37 -12.70
C SER A 213 3.56 -5.73 -11.26
N PHE A 214 3.08 -4.95 -10.29
CA PHE A 214 3.24 -5.29 -8.87
C PHE A 214 2.69 -6.69 -8.52
N VAL A 215 1.60 -7.13 -9.17
CA VAL A 215 1.09 -8.51 -9.05
C VAL A 215 2.15 -9.54 -9.50
N ASP A 216 2.84 -9.28 -10.60
CA ASP A 216 3.89 -10.16 -11.12
C ASP A 216 5.13 -10.15 -10.21
N GLU A 217 5.53 -8.99 -9.68
CA GLU A 217 6.64 -8.86 -8.72
C GLU A 217 6.40 -9.70 -7.46
N ILE A 218 5.17 -9.70 -6.96
CA ILE A 218 4.75 -10.49 -5.80
C ILE A 218 4.73 -11.99 -6.16
N GLY A 219 4.37 -12.32 -7.39
CA GLY A 219 4.55 -13.66 -7.95
C GLY A 219 6.00 -14.13 -7.90
N GLU A 220 6.95 -13.30 -8.36
CA GLU A 220 8.38 -13.63 -8.31
C GLU A 220 8.89 -13.81 -6.87
N PHE A 221 8.43 -12.98 -5.92
CA PHE A 221 8.72 -13.17 -4.50
C PHE A 221 8.16 -14.51 -3.97
N ASN A 222 6.92 -14.83 -4.31
CA ASN A 222 6.23 -16.04 -3.87
C ASN A 222 6.91 -17.32 -4.39
N ASP A 223 7.35 -17.28 -5.65
CA ASP A 223 8.03 -18.40 -6.31
C ASP A 223 9.50 -18.55 -5.90
N SER A 224 10.04 -17.61 -5.12
CA SER A 224 11.45 -17.60 -4.72
C SER A 224 11.66 -17.66 -3.20
N ILE A 225 11.61 -16.51 -2.52
CA ILE A 225 12.07 -16.37 -1.14
C ILE A 225 10.95 -16.40 -0.11
N ALA A 226 9.67 -16.41 -0.53
CA ALA A 226 8.52 -16.42 0.39
C ALA A 226 8.52 -17.60 1.37
N THR A 227 9.13 -18.74 1.02
CA THR A 227 9.23 -19.92 1.91
C THR A 227 10.36 -19.82 2.94
N HIS A 228 11.06 -18.69 3.04
CA HIS A 228 12.20 -18.48 3.93
C HIS A 228 13.30 -19.53 3.73
N PRO A 229 13.84 -19.70 2.50
CA PRO A 229 14.85 -20.72 2.25
C PRO A 229 16.10 -20.47 3.11
N ALA A 230 16.90 -21.50 3.35
CA ALA A 230 18.13 -21.38 4.16
C ALA A 230 19.14 -20.36 3.59
N THR A 231 19.07 -20.06 2.29
CA THR A 231 19.85 -19.01 1.61
C THR A 231 19.35 -17.60 1.93
N THR A 232 18.07 -17.46 2.27
CA THR A 232 17.41 -16.18 2.58
C THR A 232 16.51 -16.36 3.82
N PRO A 233 17.08 -16.58 5.01
CA PRO A 233 16.34 -16.88 6.24
C PRO A 233 15.77 -15.61 6.90
N TRP A 234 14.96 -14.88 6.14
CA TRP A 234 14.25 -13.69 6.63
C TRP A 234 13.11 -14.12 7.58
N THR A 235 12.72 -13.26 8.53
CA THR A 235 11.64 -13.49 9.51
C THR A 235 10.83 -12.20 9.71
N SER A 236 9.71 -12.30 10.44
CA SER A 236 8.91 -11.13 10.82
C SER A 236 9.68 -10.07 11.63
N GLU A 237 10.76 -10.45 12.31
CA GLU A 237 11.52 -9.55 13.19
C GLU A 237 12.64 -8.82 12.47
N ASN A 238 13.26 -9.45 11.46
CA ASN A 238 14.44 -8.91 10.78
C ASN A 238 14.17 -8.43 9.35
N THR A 239 12.91 -8.32 8.94
CA THR A 239 12.54 -7.95 7.57
C THR A 239 11.66 -6.72 7.54
N LEU A 240 12.00 -5.77 6.66
CA LEU A 240 11.16 -4.67 6.24
C LEU A 240 10.74 -4.91 4.78
N PHE A 241 9.44 -4.79 4.51
CA PHE A 241 8.90 -4.75 3.15
C PHE A 241 8.72 -3.30 2.71
N GLY A 242 9.33 -2.90 1.60
CA GLY A 242 9.22 -1.55 1.04
C GLY A 242 8.44 -1.56 -0.27
N VAL A 243 7.43 -0.70 -0.42
CA VAL A 243 6.65 -0.61 -1.66
C VAL A 243 6.54 0.85 -2.10
N TRP A 244 7.07 1.16 -3.28
CA TRP A 244 6.86 2.45 -3.94
C TRP A 244 6.24 2.24 -5.32
N MET A 245 4.91 2.23 -5.34
CA MET A 245 4.06 1.98 -6.50
C MET A 245 3.00 3.08 -6.62
N GLY A 246 2.53 3.32 -7.84
CA GLY A 246 1.43 4.23 -8.15
C GLY A 246 1.78 5.35 -9.12
N VAL A 247 3.07 5.58 -9.38
CA VAL A 247 3.52 6.62 -10.32
C VAL A 247 2.95 6.34 -11.72
N ASN A 248 3.03 5.10 -12.19
CA ASN A 248 2.47 4.72 -13.49
C ASN A 248 0.96 4.49 -13.45
N ASP A 249 0.39 4.00 -12.33
CA ASP A 249 -1.06 3.87 -12.19
C ASP A 249 -1.77 5.22 -12.36
N VAL A 250 -1.23 6.27 -11.73
CA VAL A 250 -1.73 7.63 -11.86
C VAL A 250 -1.33 8.26 -13.20
N GLY A 251 -0.05 8.19 -13.56
CA GLY A 251 0.50 8.82 -14.77
C GLY A 251 -0.13 8.31 -16.07
N ASN A 252 -0.53 7.04 -16.13
CA ASN A 252 -1.12 6.44 -17.33
C ASN A 252 -2.65 6.54 -17.37
N ALA A 253 -3.31 7.03 -16.32
CA ALA A 253 -4.77 7.04 -16.23
C ALA A 253 -5.38 8.37 -15.76
N TYR A 254 -4.60 9.39 -15.37
CA TYR A 254 -5.13 10.65 -14.80
C TYR A 254 -6.19 11.35 -15.66
N PHE A 255 -6.14 11.15 -16.98
CA PHE A 255 -7.05 11.74 -17.96
C PHE A 255 -8.37 10.97 -18.11
N GLU A 256 -8.47 9.77 -17.53
CA GLU A 256 -9.65 8.93 -17.63
C GLU A 256 -10.83 9.52 -16.86
N SER A 257 -12.00 9.54 -17.50
CA SER A 257 -13.22 10.10 -16.89
C SER A 257 -13.66 9.36 -15.62
N ASN A 258 -13.22 8.11 -15.44
CA ASN A 258 -13.49 7.25 -14.29
C ASN A 258 -12.24 6.98 -13.44
N ILE A 259 -11.23 7.86 -13.46
CA ILE A 259 -9.97 7.69 -12.71
C ILE A 259 -10.18 7.36 -11.22
N THR A 260 -11.19 7.93 -10.56
CA THR A 260 -11.48 7.59 -9.16
C THR A 260 -11.83 6.11 -8.97
N ASP A 261 -12.64 5.54 -9.87
CA ASP A 261 -12.99 4.11 -9.82
C ASP A 261 -11.78 3.23 -10.13
N ILE A 262 -10.92 3.65 -11.06
CA ILE A 262 -9.66 2.96 -11.38
C ILE A 262 -8.76 2.93 -10.15
N ILE A 263 -8.55 4.07 -9.47
CA ILE A 263 -7.74 4.15 -8.25
C ILE A 263 -8.30 3.24 -7.15
N TYR A 264 -9.62 3.17 -6.98
CA TYR A 264 -10.22 2.26 -6.00
C TYR A 264 -9.94 0.79 -6.34
N ALA A 265 -10.04 0.39 -7.60
CA ALA A 265 -9.70 -0.96 -8.03
C ALA A 265 -8.21 -1.26 -7.85
N VAL A 266 -7.33 -0.32 -8.20
CA VAL A 266 -5.87 -0.42 -8.00
C VAL A 266 -5.56 -0.64 -6.52
N MET A 267 -6.20 0.10 -5.61
CA MET A 267 -5.98 -0.03 -4.18
C MET A 267 -6.45 -1.38 -3.62
N VAL A 268 -7.51 -1.96 -4.17
CA VAL A 268 -7.91 -3.33 -3.81
C VAL A 268 -6.79 -4.30 -4.16
N VAL A 269 -6.29 -4.28 -5.39
CA VAL A 269 -5.23 -5.20 -5.83
C VAL A 269 -3.92 -4.96 -5.08
N TYR A 270 -3.54 -3.70 -4.86
CA TYR A 270 -2.36 -3.32 -4.09
C TYR A 270 -2.39 -3.96 -2.69
N PHE A 271 -3.51 -3.84 -1.98
CA PHE A 271 -3.60 -4.37 -0.62
C PHE A 271 -3.83 -5.89 -0.56
N ASP A 272 -4.41 -6.50 -1.60
CA ASP A 272 -4.40 -7.95 -1.78
C ASP A 272 -2.95 -8.47 -1.93
N GLN A 273 -2.08 -7.74 -2.65
CA GLN A 273 -0.66 -8.08 -2.74
C GLN A 273 0.07 -7.94 -1.39
N LEU A 274 -0.22 -6.90 -0.61
CA LEU A 274 0.30 -6.78 0.75
C LEU A 274 -0.19 -7.92 1.66
N GLN A 275 -1.40 -8.43 1.44
CA GLN A 275 -1.91 -9.60 2.15
C GLN A 275 -1.09 -10.86 1.85
N VAL A 276 -0.66 -11.06 0.59
CA VAL A 276 0.26 -12.16 0.22
C VAL A 276 1.56 -12.07 1.02
N LEU A 277 2.16 -10.88 1.10
CA LEU A 277 3.38 -10.66 1.90
C LEU A 277 3.15 -10.93 3.40
N TYR A 278 2.02 -10.50 3.94
CA TYR A 278 1.66 -10.75 5.34
C TYR A 278 1.44 -12.25 5.62
N ASP A 279 0.76 -12.96 4.72
CA ASP A 279 0.48 -14.39 4.84
C ASP A 279 1.78 -15.21 4.73
N ALA A 280 2.76 -14.72 3.96
CA ALA A 280 4.12 -15.25 3.94
C ALA A 280 4.93 -14.94 5.21
N GLY A 281 4.41 -14.15 6.16
CA GLY A 281 5.07 -13.85 7.43
C GLY A 281 5.59 -12.41 7.56
N GLY A 282 5.36 -11.54 6.57
CA GLY A 282 5.70 -10.13 6.63
C GLY A 282 4.94 -9.38 7.73
N ARG A 283 5.64 -8.57 8.54
CA ARG A 283 5.04 -7.81 9.64
C ARG A 283 5.43 -6.33 9.67
N ASN A 284 6.47 -5.94 8.94
CA ASN A 284 6.95 -4.56 8.89
C ASN A 284 6.84 -4.05 7.45
N PHE A 285 6.10 -2.96 7.23
CA PHE A 285 5.85 -2.42 5.90
C PHE A 285 6.10 -0.91 5.85
N VAL A 286 6.88 -0.45 4.89
CA VAL A 286 6.97 0.97 4.53
C VAL A 286 6.38 1.16 3.14
N LEU A 287 5.32 1.97 3.04
CA LEU A 287 4.73 2.34 1.76
C LEU A 287 5.14 3.78 1.44
N LEU A 288 5.40 4.07 0.17
CA LEU A 288 5.73 5.42 -0.27
C LEU A 288 4.56 5.96 -1.10
N SER A 289 4.14 7.19 -0.80
CA SER A 289 3.08 7.86 -1.56
C SER A 289 3.54 8.17 -2.98
N VAL A 290 2.59 8.38 -3.90
CA VAL A 290 2.88 8.94 -5.22
C VAL A 290 3.43 10.36 -5.03
N PRO A 291 4.63 10.67 -5.56
CA PRO A 291 5.25 11.99 -5.46
C PRO A 291 4.47 13.03 -6.30
N PRO A 292 4.76 14.32 -6.16
CA PRO A 292 4.13 15.37 -6.96
C PRO A 292 4.62 15.34 -8.43
N THR A 293 4.19 14.34 -9.20
CA THR A 293 4.65 14.14 -10.58
C THR A 293 4.20 15.24 -11.53
N GLN A 294 3.20 16.05 -11.16
CA GLN A 294 2.82 17.26 -11.87
C GLN A 294 3.95 18.30 -11.93
N GLU A 295 4.92 18.22 -11.00
CA GLU A 295 6.07 19.13 -10.95
C GLU A 295 7.29 18.59 -11.72
N THR A 296 7.16 17.44 -12.40
CA THR A 296 8.20 16.93 -13.29
C THR A 296 8.37 17.84 -14.51
N PRO A 297 9.59 17.97 -15.08
CA PRO A 297 9.80 18.75 -16.29
C PRO A 297 8.87 18.38 -17.45
N LEU A 298 8.50 17.10 -17.57
CA LEU A 298 7.52 16.59 -18.53
C LEU A 298 6.16 17.28 -18.33
N PHE A 299 5.56 17.13 -17.16
CA PHE A 299 4.19 17.61 -16.90
C PHE A 299 4.08 19.13 -16.81
N LEU A 300 5.15 19.83 -16.45
CA LEU A 300 5.19 21.30 -16.49
C LEU A 300 4.94 21.89 -17.89
N THR A 301 5.10 21.09 -18.95
CA THR A 301 4.85 21.52 -20.34
C THR A 301 3.43 21.28 -20.84
N GLU A 302 2.61 20.53 -20.10
CA GLU A 302 1.27 20.07 -20.54
C GLU A 302 0.14 21.08 -20.21
N GLY A 303 0.41 22.05 -19.34
CA GLY A 303 -0.51 23.15 -19.01
C GLY A 303 -1.46 22.89 -17.84
N ALA A 304 -2.23 23.92 -17.47
CA ALA A 304 -2.94 23.97 -16.20
C ALA A 304 -4.07 22.95 -16.04
N ASP A 305 -4.71 22.53 -17.13
CA ASP A 305 -5.79 21.54 -17.07
C ASP A 305 -5.24 20.14 -16.76
N VAL A 306 -4.12 19.76 -17.39
CA VAL A 306 -3.42 18.50 -17.10
C VAL A 306 -2.86 18.51 -15.68
N ASP A 307 -2.25 19.62 -15.26
CA ASP A 307 -1.79 19.81 -13.88
C ASP A 307 -2.90 19.57 -12.85
N ALA A 308 -4.07 20.19 -13.04
CA ALA A 308 -5.20 20.03 -12.13
C ALA A 308 -5.75 18.59 -12.09
N GLN A 309 -5.82 17.90 -13.23
CA GLN A 309 -6.23 16.50 -13.29
C GLN A 309 -5.24 15.60 -12.56
N LEU A 310 -3.95 15.81 -12.79
CA LEU A 310 -2.89 15.00 -12.20
C LEU A 310 -2.82 15.21 -10.68
N VAL A 311 -2.88 16.45 -10.19
CA VAL A 311 -2.97 16.75 -8.75
C VAL A 311 -4.17 16.04 -8.13
N SER A 312 -5.35 16.12 -8.75
CA SER A 312 -6.55 15.45 -8.23
C SER A 312 -6.39 13.92 -8.18
N ALA A 313 -5.73 13.32 -9.17
CA ALA A 313 -5.50 11.88 -9.22
C ALA A 313 -4.46 11.44 -8.16
N ILE A 314 -3.36 12.19 -8.00
CA ILE A 314 -2.33 11.96 -6.97
C ILE A 314 -2.94 12.06 -5.57
N ASP A 315 -3.70 13.13 -5.30
CA ASP A 315 -4.36 13.32 -4.01
C ASP A 315 -5.32 12.18 -3.69
N THR A 316 -6.09 11.74 -4.69
CA THR A 316 -7.03 10.62 -4.54
C THR A 316 -6.27 9.32 -4.25
N TYR A 317 -5.21 9.01 -5.01
CA TYR A 317 -4.39 7.82 -4.80
C TYR A 317 -3.77 7.81 -3.40
N ASN A 318 -3.12 8.90 -3.00
CA ASN A 318 -2.45 9.01 -1.71
C ASN A 318 -3.43 8.95 -0.53
N ALA A 319 -4.62 9.54 -0.67
CA ALA A 319 -5.68 9.41 0.33
C ALA A 319 -6.15 7.96 0.45
N GLN A 320 -6.34 7.25 -0.67
CA GLN A 320 -6.77 5.85 -0.64
C GLN A 320 -5.67 4.90 -0.14
N LEU A 321 -4.40 5.19 -0.41
CA LEU A 321 -3.28 4.45 0.17
C LEU A 321 -3.34 4.49 1.71
N ALA A 322 -3.61 5.67 2.27
CA ALA A 322 -3.75 5.85 3.72
C ALA A 322 -4.99 5.14 4.31
N VAL A 323 -6.14 5.25 3.64
CA VAL A 323 -7.37 4.57 4.07
C VAL A 323 -7.19 3.05 4.06
N ASN A 324 -6.64 2.50 2.98
CA ASN A 324 -6.48 1.06 2.85
C ASN A 324 -5.37 0.53 3.76
N LEU A 325 -4.31 1.30 4.04
CA LEU A 325 -3.30 0.91 5.03
C LEU A 325 -3.88 0.82 6.45
N ALA A 326 -4.77 1.75 6.81
CA ALA A 326 -5.47 1.71 8.08
C ALA A 326 -6.34 0.44 8.19
N ASN A 327 -7.08 0.09 7.13
CA ASN A 327 -7.90 -1.12 7.08
C ASN A 327 -7.06 -2.40 7.14
N PHE A 328 -5.95 -2.45 6.40
CA PHE A 328 -5.02 -3.57 6.40
C PHE A 328 -4.41 -3.79 7.78
N THR A 329 -3.97 -2.71 8.44
CA THR A 329 -3.42 -2.77 9.81
C THR A 329 -4.47 -3.17 10.84
N ALA A 330 -5.74 -2.75 10.67
CA ALA A 330 -6.82 -3.16 11.55
C ALA A 330 -7.22 -4.63 11.38
N SER A 331 -7.05 -5.18 10.18
CA SER A 331 -7.44 -6.55 9.83
C SER A 331 -6.36 -7.58 10.14
N ASN A 332 -5.10 -7.14 10.30
CA ASN A 332 -3.94 -8.01 10.42
C ASN A 332 -3.16 -7.75 11.70
N ALA A 333 -3.02 -8.77 12.54
CA ALA A 333 -2.39 -8.64 13.85
C ALA A 333 -0.86 -8.57 13.75
N GLY A 334 -0.25 -7.78 14.63
CA GLY A 334 1.22 -7.69 14.73
C GLY A 334 1.88 -6.89 13.61
N ILE A 335 1.11 -6.18 12.79
CA ILE A 335 1.64 -5.29 11.76
C ILE A 335 2.21 -4.01 12.39
N LYS A 336 3.38 -3.62 11.90
CA LYS A 336 3.90 -2.26 11.96
C LYS A 336 4.00 -1.74 10.54
N ALA A 337 3.24 -0.69 10.23
CA ALA A 337 3.29 -0.12 8.91
C ALA A 337 3.09 1.39 8.94
N ASN A 338 3.71 2.08 7.99
CA ASN A 338 3.54 3.51 7.82
C ASN A 338 3.67 3.90 6.33
N ILE A 339 3.12 5.08 6.02
CA ILE A 339 3.34 5.73 4.73
C ILE A 339 4.39 6.81 4.91
N VAL A 340 5.39 6.82 4.04
CA VAL A 340 6.30 7.94 3.86
C VAL A 340 5.70 8.86 2.80
N ASN A 341 5.38 10.09 3.21
CA ASN A 341 4.91 11.12 2.29
C ASN A 341 6.09 11.64 1.44
N THR A 342 6.11 11.26 0.17
CA THR A 342 7.14 11.62 -0.81
C THR A 342 7.01 13.06 -1.31
N THR A 343 5.89 13.75 -1.11
CA THR A 343 5.79 15.19 -1.41
C THR A 343 6.80 16.00 -0.61
N THR A 344 7.02 15.67 0.66
CA THR A 344 7.98 16.40 1.51
C THR A 344 9.42 16.39 0.98
N PRO A 345 10.05 15.23 0.69
CA PRO A 345 11.40 15.21 0.14
C PRO A 345 11.48 15.86 -1.25
N PHE A 346 10.46 15.71 -2.11
CA PHE A 346 10.42 16.40 -3.41
C PHE A 346 10.40 17.91 -3.25
N GLN A 347 9.46 18.47 -2.48
CA GLN A 347 9.37 19.93 -2.27
C GLN A 347 10.60 20.49 -1.57
N THR A 348 11.21 19.73 -0.67
CA THR A 348 12.45 20.16 -0.02
C THR A 348 13.55 20.47 -1.05
N ALA A 349 13.67 19.67 -2.11
CA ALA A 349 14.63 19.93 -3.19
C ALA A 349 14.11 20.99 -4.18
N LEU A 350 12.86 20.88 -4.64
CA LEU A 350 12.28 21.75 -5.65
C LEU A 350 12.15 23.20 -5.20
N ASP A 351 11.89 23.44 -3.92
CA ASP A 351 11.84 24.79 -3.33
C ASP A 351 13.23 25.43 -3.19
N ASN A 352 14.30 24.64 -3.19
CA ASN A 352 15.67 25.12 -2.98
C ASN A 352 16.72 24.37 -3.83
N PRO A 353 16.60 24.38 -5.18
CA PRO A 353 17.42 23.54 -6.07
C PRO A 353 18.91 23.82 -5.92
N THR A 354 19.30 25.08 -5.69
CA THR A 354 20.71 25.47 -5.56
C THR A 354 21.40 24.91 -4.32
N ALA A 355 20.65 24.57 -3.25
CA ALA A 355 21.21 23.90 -2.08
C ALA A 355 21.63 22.45 -2.37
N TYR A 356 21.10 21.88 -3.45
CA TYR A 356 21.35 20.52 -3.91
C TYR A 356 22.15 20.50 -5.23
N GLY A 357 22.86 21.59 -5.53
CA GLY A 357 23.74 21.68 -6.71
C GLY A 357 23.05 21.95 -8.04
N ALA A 358 21.72 21.93 -8.10
CA ALA A 358 20.97 22.15 -9.32
C ALA A 358 20.80 23.64 -9.65
N ALA A 359 20.79 23.97 -10.94
CA ALA A 359 20.62 25.34 -11.42
C ALA A 359 19.20 25.89 -11.14
N ASN A 360 18.18 25.04 -11.26
CA ASN A 360 16.78 25.34 -10.99
C ASN A 360 15.99 24.03 -10.79
N ALA A 361 14.70 24.16 -10.47
CA ALA A 361 13.83 23.03 -10.17
C ALA A 361 13.38 22.21 -11.40
N THR A 362 13.67 22.66 -12.62
CA THR A 362 13.19 22.02 -13.86
C THR A 362 14.32 21.48 -14.72
N CYS A 363 15.57 21.64 -14.31
CA CYS A 363 16.70 21.12 -15.06
C CYS A 363 16.77 19.60 -14.91
N TYR A 364 17.19 18.91 -15.97
CA TYR A 364 17.44 17.49 -15.95
C TYR A 364 18.74 17.16 -16.66
N ASP A 365 19.48 16.18 -16.13
CA ASP A 365 20.70 15.65 -16.72
C ASP A 365 20.84 14.17 -16.36
N ALA A 366 21.22 13.35 -17.34
CA ALA A 366 21.36 11.90 -17.17
C ALA A 366 22.51 11.51 -16.22
N ASP A 367 23.35 12.44 -15.77
CA ASP A 367 24.28 12.20 -14.67
C ASP A 367 23.59 12.07 -13.31
N GLY A 368 22.32 12.51 -13.19
CA GLY A 368 21.54 12.42 -11.96
C GLY A 368 21.98 13.33 -10.81
N THR A 369 23.05 14.10 -10.99
CA THR A 369 23.78 14.82 -9.92
C THR A 369 23.87 16.32 -10.18
N THR A 370 23.97 16.73 -11.45
CA THR A 370 24.00 18.14 -11.85
C THR A 370 22.62 18.78 -11.74
N CYS A 371 21.56 17.98 -11.83
CA CYS A 371 20.18 18.42 -11.80
C CYS A 371 19.34 17.64 -10.78
N LEU A 372 18.22 18.23 -10.35
CA LEU A 372 17.27 17.55 -9.46
C LEU A 372 16.57 16.38 -10.14
N TRP A 373 16.54 16.39 -11.47
CA TRP A 373 15.91 15.36 -12.29
C TRP A 373 16.95 14.65 -13.16
N TYR A 374 16.84 13.33 -13.29
CA TYR A 374 17.69 12.51 -14.14
C TYR A 374 17.30 12.64 -15.62
N ASN A 375 15.99 12.62 -15.87
CA ASN A 375 15.40 12.97 -17.16
C ASN A 375 14.19 13.87 -16.91
N ASP A 376 13.32 14.06 -17.88
CA ASP A 376 12.14 14.91 -17.74
C ASP A 376 11.07 14.34 -16.79
N TYR A 377 11.24 13.12 -16.27
CA TYR A 377 10.26 12.45 -15.40
C TYR A 377 10.83 11.95 -14.06
N HIS A 378 12.03 11.38 -14.08
CA HIS A 378 12.59 10.66 -12.93
C HIS A 378 13.50 11.56 -12.08
N PRO A 379 13.40 11.50 -10.74
CA PRO A 379 14.24 12.28 -9.84
C PRO A 379 15.71 11.84 -9.91
N GLY A 380 16.62 12.80 -9.76
CA GLY A 380 18.05 12.55 -9.56
C GLY A 380 18.39 12.20 -8.11
N VAL A 381 19.68 12.02 -7.84
CA VAL A 381 20.21 11.47 -6.58
C VAL A 381 19.82 12.31 -5.36
N ALA A 382 19.74 13.64 -5.50
CA ALA A 382 19.44 14.52 -4.38
C ALA A 382 18.03 14.27 -3.81
N ILE A 383 17.05 14.04 -4.68
CA ILE A 383 15.68 13.72 -4.25
C ILE A 383 15.62 12.29 -3.71
N HIS A 384 16.32 11.33 -4.34
CA HIS A 384 16.41 9.96 -3.83
C HIS A 384 17.02 9.90 -2.42
N GLU A 385 18.06 10.67 -2.13
CA GLU A 385 18.67 10.74 -0.78
C GLU A 385 17.67 11.29 0.25
N LEU A 386 16.88 12.31 -0.12
CA LEU A 386 15.85 12.87 0.76
C LEU A 386 14.72 11.86 1.03
N VAL A 387 14.34 11.08 0.02
CA VAL A 387 13.36 9.99 0.18
C VAL A 387 13.93 8.89 1.08
N ALA A 388 15.17 8.45 0.83
CA ALA A 388 15.87 7.48 1.68
C ALA A 388 15.91 7.94 3.13
N ARG A 389 16.25 9.22 3.37
CA ARG A 389 16.25 9.80 4.71
C ARG A 389 14.87 9.80 5.36
N ALA A 390 13.82 10.10 4.61
CA ALA A 390 12.45 10.07 5.12
C ALA A 390 12.06 8.64 5.56
N VAL A 391 12.42 7.63 4.78
CA VAL A 391 12.25 6.21 5.15
C VAL A 391 13.09 5.83 6.36
N ALA A 392 14.37 6.22 6.37
CA ALA A 392 15.28 5.96 7.49
C ALA A 392 14.76 6.57 8.79
N THR A 393 14.17 7.77 8.72
CA THR A 393 13.54 8.45 9.86
C THR A 393 12.31 7.70 10.34
N ALA A 394 11.46 7.24 9.41
CA ALA A 394 10.26 6.46 9.72
C ALA A 394 10.54 5.15 10.46
N TRP A 395 11.68 4.52 10.18
CA TRP A 395 12.09 3.23 10.76
C TRP A 395 13.36 3.32 11.61
N GLN A 396 13.63 4.52 12.14
CA GLN A 396 14.82 4.79 12.92
C GLN A 396 14.87 3.90 14.18
N GLY A 397 16.05 3.33 14.44
CA GLY A 397 16.30 2.45 15.59
C GLY A 397 15.73 1.04 15.45
N THR A 398 15.06 0.73 14.32
CA THR A 398 14.62 -0.64 13.99
C THR A 398 15.46 -1.21 12.85
N PHE A 399 15.36 -0.59 11.67
CA PHE A 399 16.14 -0.97 10.49
C PHE A 399 17.26 0.02 10.19
N PHE A 400 17.00 1.32 10.47
CA PHE A 400 17.87 2.40 10.02
C PHE A 400 18.37 3.31 11.16
N THR A 401 19.48 4.00 10.90
CA THR A 401 20.07 5.04 11.75
C THR A 401 20.21 6.33 10.97
N LEU A 402 20.10 7.46 11.67
CA LEU A 402 20.43 8.77 11.14
C LEU A 402 21.81 9.15 11.68
N ASN A 403 22.88 8.71 11.01
CA ASN A 403 24.23 9.07 11.43
C ASN A 403 24.45 10.58 11.22
N GLY A 404 24.93 11.27 12.26
CA GLY A 404 24.87 12.73 12.44
C GLY A 404 25.74 13.62 11.54
N THR A 405 25.98 13.26 10.28
CA THR A 405 26.60 14.16 9.30
C THR A 405 25.84 14.14 7.99
N THR A 406 24.62 14.69 8.03
CA THR A 406 23.82 14.96 6.85
C THR A 406 24.24 16.26 6.17
N SER A 407 25.50 16.37 5.76
CA SER A 407 25.83 17.27 4.66
C SER A 407 25.57 16.47 3.39
N TRP A 408 24.67 16.93 2.53
CA TRP A 408 24.52 16.44 1.16
C TRP A 408 25.92 16.15 0.59
N LYS A 409 26.24 14.87 0.38
CA LYS A 409 27.54 14.45 -0.15
C LYS A 409 27.46 14.70 -1.65
N ARG A 410 28.31 15.61 -2.13
CA ARG A 410 28.52 15.83 -3.56
C ARG A 410 29.16 14.63 -4.21
#